data_AF-A0A1F9U8N0-F1
#
_entry.id   AF-A0A1F9U8N0-F1
#
_cell.length_a   1.000
_cell.length_b   1.000
_cell.length_c   1.000
_cell.angle_alpha   90.00
_cell.angle_beta   90.00
_cell.angle_gamma   90.00
#
_symmetry.space_group_name_H-M   'P 1'
#
loop_
_entity.id
_entity.type
_entity.pdbx_description
1 polymer ?
#
loop_
_entity_poly.entity_id
_entity_poly.type
_entity_poly.pdbx_seq_one_letter_code
_entity_poly.pdbx_strand_id
1 'polypeptide(L)'
;MKALMLLAAVAAALWLRFGVGPAYISPDGAGYFSYFHSLLADGDLDFEDEFRDLKMTAPSAETPTGYLNDLWPMGTSLVLFPAGLWAQGLHRLFGSVITHDPLHWLLIFFNLGSSLCGLLAVWICYLGLRESGQGRYASFFTALAVFLGTPLFYYTFSAPSAPHAVSALMAALFLFYWMRFRRARGAGPGRWFFLGLLLGAAGAVRTELLLFGIAPLFVWAGVEGLAFMAAGALIGFSPQLLCWKIMNGSFFHSQNAFNFSPENFAPASVFFSPFHGILTWTPLFILGFLGLLWPPRAEGEHRALFLCVLAQALVASCSLTWWFGYSFGIRILTACAFPVALGLGRVMRHRIFRFLTAGAVLWTVSLSLQAMTGRIDLGAFVFSYKTLFAWQAGALEVPAQALAVFFRNRYLSSAEFILVFMSVCGLIGLLYALRRPAQKDPVRFFTVCAVLFVVLIDARLVGAWRKGPRPHAHEGAWTEDLAKDFLVQGLYSRWYYELSTGDLASAEKTLERHLRADPGSEEAKKGLAYVRMSLLRH
;
A
#
# COMPACT_ATOMS: atom_id res chain seq x y z
N MET A 1 -24.76 2.06 10.19
CA MET A 1 -25.54 1.40 9.13
C MET A 1 -25.87 2.37 8.01
N LYS A 2 -26.74 3.38 8.22
CA LYS A 2 -27.02 4.43 7.20
C LYS A 2 -25.75 5.09 6.63
N ALA A 3 -24.78 5.42 7.50
CA ALA A 3 -23.49 5.99 7.08
C ALA A 3 -22.58 5.00 6.32
N LEU A 4 -22.62 3.70 6.65
CA LEU A 4 -21.81 2.67 6.00
C LEU A 4 -22.39 2.32 4.62
N MET A 5 -23.72 2.27 4.50
CA MET A 5 -24.43 2.10 3.23
C MET A 5 -24.23 3.30 2.31
N LEU A 6 -24.23 4.52 2.86
CA LEU A 6 -23.91 5.72 2.09
C LEU A 6 -22.44 5.72 1.65
N LEU A 7 -21.51 5.34 2.53
CA LEU A 7 -20.09 5.20 2.16
C LEU A 7 -19.89 4.16 1.07
N ALA A 8 -20.56 3.01 1.16
CA ALA A 8 -20.45 1.93 0.18
C ALA A 8 -21.15 2.27 -1.15
N ALA A 9 -22.25 3.03 -1.12
CA ALA A 9 -22.92 3.52 -2.33
C ALA A 9 -22.11 4.63 -3.02
N VAL A 10 -21.52 5.55 -2.24
CA VAL A 10 -20.59 6.56 -2.72
C VAL A 10 -19.30 5.91 -3.22
N ALA A 11 -18.79 4.90 -2.52
CA ALA A 11 -17.68 4.06 -2.94
C ALA A 11 -17.95 3.36 -4.25
N ALA A 12 -19.08 2.68 -4.38
CA ALA A 12 -19.49 2.04 -5.62
C ALA A 12 -19.64 3.09 -6.73
N ALA A 13 -20.29 4.23 -6.49
CA ALA A 13 -20.46 5.27 -7.49
C ALA A 13 -19.15 5.93 -7.93
N LEU A 14 -18.22 6.18 -7.00
CA LEU A 14 -16.90 6.72 -7.29
C LEU A 14 -16.01 5.66 -7.95
N TRP A 15 -16.02 4.43 -7.45
CA TRP A 15 -15.22 3.34 -7.99
C TRP A 15 -15.67 2.88 -9.37
N LEU A 16 -16.97 2.72 -9.60
CA LEU A 16 -17.56 2.37 -10.91
C LEU A 16 -17.23 3.42 -12.00
N ARG A 17 -16.69 4.58 -11.60
CA ARG A 17 -16.34 5.69 -12.49
C ARG A 17 -14.84 5.95 -12.59
N PHE A 18 -14.10 5.87 -11.48
CA PHE A 18 -12.66 6.13 -11.40
C PHE A 18 -11.81 4.85 -11.44
N GLY A 19 -12.31 3.74 -10.90
CA GLY A 19 -11.59 2.46 -10.75
C GLY A 19 -11.61 1.55 -11.96
N VAL A 20 -12.29 1.96 -13.03
CA VAL A 20 -12.43 1.19 -14.27
C VAL A 20 -11.76 1.90 -15.47
N GLY A 21 -10.90 2.90 -15.27
CA GLY A 21 -9.97 3.30 -16.33
C GLY A 21 -8.89 2.23 -16.52
N PRO A 22 -7.95 2.38 -17.49
CA PRO A 22 -6.67 1.67 -17.45
C PRO A 22 -5.89 2.15 -16.21
N ALA A 23 -6.37 1.74 -15.05
CA ALA A 23 -5.91 2.14 -13.74
C ALA A 23 -4.56 1.46 -13.57
N TYR A 24 -3.49 2.25 -13.68
CA TYR A 24 -2.08 1.89 -13.48
C TYR A 24 -1.87 0.40 -13.22
N ILE A 25 -1.71 -0.39 -14.28
CA ILE A 25 -1.57 -1.84 -14.16
C ILE A 25 -0.09 -2.17 -13.99
N SER A 26 0.80 -1.52 -14.72
CA SER A 26 2.21 -1.95 -14.84
C SER A 26 3.20 -0.94 -14.23
N PRO A 27 4.26 -1.41 -13.53
CA PRO A 27 4.53 -2.80 -13.21
C PRO A 27 3.87 -3.29 -11.91
N ASP A 28 3.63 -2.41 -10.93
CA ASP A 28 3.25 -2.86 -9.57
C ASP A 28 1.91 -3.58 -9.51
N GLY A 29 0.88 -3.02 -10.16
CA GLY A 29 -0.47 -3.60 -10.12
C GLY A 29 -0.56 -5.00 -10.71
N ALA A 30 0.24 -5.27 -11.76
CA ALA A 30 0.33 -6.53 -12.46
C ALA A 30 0.91 -7.60 -11.54
N GLY A 31 2.04 -7.34 -10.87
CA GLY A 31 2.63 -8.32 -9.94
C GLY A 31 1.70 -8.71 -8.79
N TYR A 32 1.07 -7.74 -8.10
CA TYR A 32 0.08 -8.09 -7.07
C TYR A 32 -1.14 -8.83 -7.64
N PHE A 33 -1.53 -8.55 -8.89
CA PHE A 33 -2.65 -9.22 -9.54
C PHE A 33 -2.28 -10.63 -10.04
N SER A 34 -1.03 -10.90 -10.43
CA SER A 34 -0.61 -12.20 -10.95
C SER A 34 -0.86 -13.32 -9.94
N TYR A 35 -0.38 -13.21 -8.70
CA TYR A 35 -0.72 -14.19 -7.65
C TYR A 35 -2.23 -14.39 -7.45
N PHE A 36 -3.03 -13.34 -7.66
CA PHE A 36 -4.48 -13.41 -7.54
C PHE A 36 -5.09 -14.22 -8.68
N HIS A 37 -4.66 -13.95 -9.92
CA HIS A 37 -5.12 -14.66 -11.10
C HIS A 37 -4.64 -16.11 -11.10
N SER A 38 -3.33 -16.37 -11.06
CA SER A 38 -2.75 -17.72 -11.22
C SER A 38 -3.25 -18.68 -10.15
N LEU A 39 -3.41 -18.27 -8.89
CA LEU A 39 -3.95 -19.15 -7.84
C LEU A 39 -5.46 -19.41 -7.96
N LEU A 40 -6.20 -18.50 -8.57
CA LEU A 40 -7.66 -18.60 -8.70
C LEU A 40 -8.10 -19.29 -9.99
N ALA A 41 -7.46 -18.98 -11.12
CA ALA A 41 -7.79 -19.47 -12.44
C ALA A 41 -7.02 -20.78 -12.73
N ASP A 42 -5.70 -20.73 -12.64
CA ASP A 42 -4.82 -21.81 -13.13
C ASP A 42 -4.42 -22.79 -12.03
N GLY A 43 -4.45 -22.35 -10.78
CA GLY A 43 -4.02 -23.08 -9.60
C GLY A 43 -2.53 -23.41 -9.63
N ASP A 44 -1.69 -22.49 -10.12
CA ASP A 44 -0.23 -22.58 -10.12
C ASP A 44 0.42 -21.27 -9.62
N LEU A 45 1.74 -21.15 -9.78
CA LEU A 45 2.55 -19.96 -9.50
C LEU A 45 3.43 -19.65 -10.72
N ASP A 46 2.85 -19.85 -11.90
CA ASP A 46 3.44 -19.47 -13.17
C ASP A 46 2.80 -18.14 -13.58
N PHE A 47 3.62 -17.14 -13.89
CA PHE A 47 3.15 -15.77 -14.17
C PHE A 47 3.35 -15.34 -15.62
N GLU A 48 3.80 -16.26 -16.49
CA GLU A 48 4.18 -15.93 -17.86
C GLU A 48 3.02 -15.38 -18.68
N ASP A 49 1.83 -15.97 -18.55
CA ASP A 49 0.64 -15.52 -19.27
C ASP A 49 0.12 -14.19 -18.72
N GLU A 50 0.08 -13.96 -17.41
CA GLU A 50 -0.32 -12.66 -16.89
C GLU A 50 0.67 -11.57 -17.27
N PHE A 51 1.97 -11.83 -17.20
CA PHE A 51 2.98 -10.84 -17.56
C PHE A 51 2.91 -10.50 -19.06
N ARG A 52 2.68 -11.49 -19.91
CA ARG A 52 2.45 -11.27 -21.35
C ARG A 52 1.16 -10.49 -21.60
N ASP A 53 0.05 -10.92 -21.02
CA ASP A 53 -1.29 -10.40 -21.32
C ASP A 53 -1.49 -8.99 -20.71
N LEU A 54 -0.86 -8.71 -19.57
CA LEU A 54 -0.82 -7.38 -18.92
C LEU A 54 0.33 -6.50 -19.41
N LYS A 55 1.12 -6.96 -20.39
CA LYS A 55 2.24 -6.23 -21.01
C LYS A 55 3.23 -5.71 -19.97
N MET A 56 3.60 -6.56 -19.04
CA MET A 56 4.56 -6.25 -18.00
C MET A 56 5.96 -6.11 -18.62
N THR A 57 6.61 -4.97 -18.40
CA THR A 57 7.91 -4.62 -19.00
C THR A 57 9.11 -5.01 -18.14
N ALA A 58 8.88 -5.69 -17.00
CA ALA A 58 9.96 -6.14 -16.14
C ALA A 58 10.66 -7.37 -16.77
N PRO A 59 11.99 -7.50 -16.67
CA PRO A 59 12.67 -8.75 -16.94
C PRO A 59 12.27 -9.73 -15.83
N SER A 60 11.23 -10.48 -16.12
CA SER A 60 10.78 -11.60 -15.35
C SER A 60 11.80 -12.70 -15.55
N ALA A 61 12.75 -12.79 -14.61
CA ALA A 61 13.84 -13.75 -14.70
C ALA A 61 13.57 -14.96 -13.82
N GLU A 62 14.17 -16.09 -14.15
CA GLU A 62 13.89 -17.34 -13.43
C GLU A 62 14.51 -17.34 -12.04
N THR A 63 13.73 -17.68 -11.03
CA THR A 63 14.23 -17.88 -9.68
C THR A 63 15.13 -19.12 -9.59
N PRO A 64 15.89 -19.32 -8.50
CA PRO A 64 16.72 -20.52 -8.33
C PRO A 64 15.97 -21.86 -8.37
N THR A 65 14.63 -21.85 -8.20
CA THR A 65 13.79 -23.04 -8.30
C THR A 65 13.07 -23.16 -9.64
N GLY A 66 13.38 -22.29 -10.62
CA GLY A 66 12.90 -22.34 -12.00
C GLY A 66 11.56 -21.62 -12.25
N TYR A 67 11.01 -20.90 -11.27
CA TYR A 67 9.77 -20.13 -11.45
C TYR A 67 10.07 -18.74 -12.02
N LEU A 68 9.10 -18.13 -12.69
CA LEU A 68 9.19 -16.73 -13.07
C LEU A 68 9.18 -15.82 -11.82
N ASN A 69 10.18 -14.94 -11.67
CA ASN A 69 10.25 -14.06 -10.51
C ASN A 69 9.21 -12.93 -10.57
N ASP A 70 8.41 -12.82 -9.51
CA ASP A 70 7.49 -11.71 -9.27
C ASP A 70 7.99 -10.91 -8.07
N LEU A 71 8.34 -9.63 -8.25
CA LEU A 71 8.97 -8.81 -7.20
C LEU A 71 8.05 -8.43 -6.03
N TRP A 72 6.75 -8.70 -6.12
CA TRP A 72 5.76 -8.20 -5.20
C TRP A 72 5.29 -9.28 -4.21
N PRO A 73 4.96 -8.91 -2.97
CA PRO A 73 4.38 -9.84 -2.01
C PRO A 73 2.98 -10.29 -2.41
N MET A 74 2.64 -11.55 -2.14
CA MET A 74 1.35 -12.13 -2.50
C MET A 74 0.19 -11.65 -1.60
N GLY A 75 0.46 -11.03 -0.44
CA GLY A 75 -0.57 -10.82 0.57
C GLY A 75 -1.70 -9.87 0.17
N THR A 76 -1.46 -8.92 -0.74
CA THR A 76 -2.55 -8.12 -1.34
C THR A 76 -3.57 -9.04 -2.01
N SER A 77 -3.09 -9.99 -2.80
CA SER A 77 -3.86 -11.01 -3.52
C SER A 77 -4.65 -11.88 -2.55
N LEU A 78 -4.05 -12.24 -1.41
CA LEU A 78 -4.71 -13.04 -0.37
C LEU A 78 -5.90 -12.32 0.26
N VAL A 79 -5.72 -11.04 0.62
CA VAL A 79 -6.81 -10.24 1.20
C VAL A 79 -7.95 -10.09 0.19
N LEU A 80 -7.62 -9.93 -1.08
CA LEU A 80 -8.58 -9.72 -2.15
C LEU A 80 -9.18 -11.02 -2.69
N PHE A 81 -8.60 -12.18 -2.40
CA PHE A 81 -9.00 -13.51 -2.90
C PHE A 81 -10.52 -13.78 -2.88
N PRO A 82 -11.27 -13.42 -1.81
CA PRO A 82 -12.73 -13.60 -1.80
C PRO A 82 -13.46 -12.82 -2.90
N ALA A 83 -12.96 -11.64 -3.28
CA ALA A 83 -13.52 -10.85 -4.37
C ALA A 83 -13.34 -11.56 -5.73
N GLY A 84 -12.24 -12.27 -5.92
CA GLY A 84 -11.97 -13.06 -7.14
C GLY A 84 -12.85 -14.29 -7.26
N LEU A 85 -13.03 -15.03 -6.16
CA LEU A 85 -13.99 -16.14 -6.12
C LEU A 85 -15.41 -15.67 -6.49
N TRP A 86 -15.80 -14.50 -5.99
CA TRP A 86 -17.08 -13.88 -6.33
C TRP A 86 -17.16 -13.48 -7.80
N ALA A 87 -16.10 -12.86 -8.34
CA ALA A 87 -16.00 -12.48 -9.75
C ALA A 87 -16.14 -13.68 -10.69
N GLN A 88 -15.43 -14.79 -10.40
CA GLN A 88 -15.56 -16.03 -11.16
C GLN A 88 -16.97 -16.60 -11.09
N GLY A 89 -17.60 -16.59 -9.90
CA GLY A 89 -18.97 -17.02 -9.72
C GLY A 89 -19.94 -16.24 -10.60
N LEU A 90 -19.80 -14.91 -10.65
CA LEU A 90 -20.60 -14.06 -11.53
C LEU A 90 -20.32 -14.35 -13.01
N HIS A 91 -19.06 -14.51 -13.40
CA HIS A 91 -18.72 -14.83 -14.79
C HIS A 91 -19.30 -16.17 -15.24
N ARG A 92 -19.34 -17.18 -14.35
CA ARG A 92 -19.98 -18.47 -14.63
C ARG A 92 -21.50 -18.39 -14.76
N LEU A 93 -22.15 -17.55 -13.94
CA LEU A 93 -23.62 -17.43 -13.92
C LEU A 93 -24.17 -16.46 -14.98
N PHE A 94 -23.40 -15.42 -15.30
CA PHE A 94 -23.83 -14.27 -16.12
C PHE A 94 -22.86 -13.99 -17.27
N GLY A 95 -22.02 -14.94 -17.66
CA GLY A 95 -21.00 -14.75 -18.70
C GLY A 95 -21.55 -14.31 -20.06
N SER A 96 -22.82 -14.59 -20.37
CA SER A 96 -23.47 -14.13 -21.60
C SER A 96 -23.76 -12.62 -21.66
N VAL A 97 -23.76 -11.93 -20.51
CA VAL A 97 -23.99 -10.48 -20.42
C VAL A 97 -22.75 -9.69 -19.96
N ILE A 98 -21.70 -10.39 -19.53
CA ILE A 98 -20.40 -9.79 -19.21
C ILE A 98 -19.62 -9.68 -20.52
N THR A 99 -19.24 -8.45 -20.85
CA THR A 99 -18.56 -8.10 -22.11
C THR A 99 -17.04 -8.16 -22.01
N HIS A 100 -16.50 -8.08 -20.79
CA HIS A 100 -15.07 -8.26 -20.52
C HIS A 100 -14.69 -9.74 -20.54
N ASP A 101 -13.50 -10.04 -21.05
CA ASP A 101 -12.90 -11.37 -20.89
C ASP A 101 -12.66 -11.71 -19.40
N PRO A 102 -12.46 -12.99 -19.06
CA PRO A 102 -12.31 -13.42 -17.67
C PRO A 102 -11.17 -12.73 -16.91
N LEU A 103 -10.04 -12.45 -17.56
CA LEU A 103 -8.87 -11.80 -16.94
C LEU A 103 -9.21 -10.36 -16.55
N HIS A 104 -9.74 -9.57 -17.49
CA HIS A 104 -10.13 -8.19 -17.22
C HIS A 104 -11.29 -8.10 -16.21
N TRP A 105 -12.22 -9.06 -16.24
CA TRP A 105 -13.29 -9.15 -15.24
C TRP A 105 -12.75 -9.41 -13.82
N LEU A 106 -11.72 -10.24 -13.68
CA LEU A 106 -11.03 -10.45 -12.41
C LEU A 106 -10.29 -9.19 -11.95
N LEU A 107 -9.63 -8.48 -12.87
CA LEU A 107 -8.93 -7.23 -12.56
C LEU A 107 -9.90 -6.14 -12.07
N ILE A 108 -11.09 -6.05 -12.66
CA ILE A 108 -12.19 -5.18 -12.20
C ILE A 108 -12.51 -5.48 -10.72
N PHE A 109 -12.71 -6.75 -10.35
CA PHE A 109 -13.01 -7.10 -8.96
C PHE A 109 -11.82 -6.95 -8.00
N PHE A 110 -10.60 -7.15 -8.48
CA PHE A 110 -9.38 -6.88 -7.73
C PHE A 110 -9.28 -5.41 -7.34
N ASN A 111 -9.44 -4.52 -8.32
CA ASN A 111 -9.47 -3.08 -8.11
C ASN A 111 -10.63 -2.65 -7.19
N LEU A 112 -11.83 -3.25 -7.35
CA LEU A 112 -12.98 -2.98 -6.48
C LEU A 112 -12.68 -3.35 -5.03
N GLY A 113 -12.16 -4.56 -4.82
CA GLY A 113 -11.82 -5.05 -3.51
C GLY A 113 -10.79 -4.16 -2.83
N SER A 114 -9.74 -3.74 -3.55
CA SER A 114 -8.71 -2.83 -3.03
C SER A 114 -9.29 -1.46 -2.65
N SER A 115 -10.13 -0.87 -3.50
CA SER A 115 -10.77 0.40 -3.20
C SER A 115 -11.71 0.30 -2.00
N LEU A 116 -12.48 -0.78 -1.89
CA LEU A 116 -13.29 -1.07 -0.71
C LEU A 116 -12.41 -1.20 0.54
N CYS A 117 -11.22 -1.78 0.45
CA CYS A 117 -10.27 -1.83 1.56
C CYS A 117 -9.85 -0.42 2.01
N GLY A 118 -9.51 0.48 1.08
CA GLY A 118 -9.18 1.87 1.40
C GLY A 118 -10.31 2.60 2.15
N LEU A 119 -11.55 2.40 1.73
CA LEU A 119 -12.72 3.00 2.36
C LEU A 119 -13.05 2.37 3.72
N LEU A 120 -12.85 1.05 3.87
CA LEU A 120 -12.93 0.38 5.15
C LEU A 120 -11.85 0.87 6.13
N ALA A 121 -10.64 1.17 5.64
CA ALA A 121 -9.58 1.78 6.45
C ALA A 121 -10.02 3.14 7.00
N VAL A 122 -10.63 3.99 6.17
CA VAL A 122 -11.21 5.29 6.59
C VAL A 122 -12.33 5.10 7.61
N TRP A 123 -13.19 4.10 7.40
CA TRP A 123 -14.24 3.76 8.36
C TRP A 123 -13.65 3.32 9.70
N ILE A 124 -12.58 2.53 9.72
CA ILE A 124 -11.88 2.15 10.95
C ILE A 124 -11.21 3.36 11.60
N CYS A 125 -10.66 4.29 10.83
CA CYS A 125 -10.18 5.58 11.36
C CYS A 125 -11.31 6.33 12.08
N TYR A 126 -12.49 6.43 11.47
CA TYR A 126 -13.68 6.99 12.10
C TYR A 126 -14.03 6.27 13.41
N LEU A 127 -14.04 4.93 13.42
CA LEU A 127 -14.29 4.16 14.65
C LEU A 127 -13.22 4.40 15.72
N GLY A 128 -11.94 4.49 15.34
CA GLY A 128 -10.84 4.78 16.26
C GLY A 128 -10.95 6.16 16.91
N LEU A 129 -11.36 7.16 16.13
CA LEU A 129 -11.62 8.51 16.63
C LEU A 129 -12.79 8.53 17.62
N ARG A 130 -13.87 7.81 17.32
CA ARG A 130 -15.02 7.64 18.22
C ARG A 130 -14.64 6.96 19.53
N GLU A 131 -13.84 5.90 19.43
CA GLU A 131 -13.29 5.16 20.57
C GLU A 131 -12.32 6.00 21.42
N SER A 132 -11.74 7.05 20.83
CA SER A 132 -10.90 8.05 21.53
C SER A 132 -11.72 9.21 22.12
N GLY A 133 -13.05 9.08 22.17
CA GLY A 133 -13.96 10.05 22.78
C GLY A 133 -14.36 11.23 21.89
N GLN A 134 -14.03 11.22 20.60
CA GLN A 134 -14.41 12.33 19.72
C GLN A 134 -15.89 12.29 19.32
N GLY A 135 -16.49 13.47 19.16
CA GLY A 135 -17.87 13.63 18.68
C GLY A 135 -18.08 13.05 17.28
N ARG A 136 -19.34 12.74 16.92
CA ARG A 136 -19.66 12.02 15.67
C ARG A 136 -19.19 12.76 14.42
N TYR A 137 -19.45 14.07 14.39
CA TYR A 137 -19.09 14.93 13.27
C TYR A 137 -17.58 15.19 13.22
N ALA A 138 -16.96 15.46 14.37
CA ALA A 138 -15.52 15.63 14.46
C ALA A 138 -14.78 14.38 13.95
N SER A 139 -15.24 13.19 14.35
CA SER A 139 -14.66 11.92 13.88
C SER A 139 -14.84 11.74 12.37
N PHE A 140 -16.03 12.05 11.85
CA PHE A 140 -16.32 11.95 10.41
C PHE A 140 -15.43 12.88 9.58
N PHE A 141 -15.39 14.17 9.93
CA PHE A 141 -14.59 15.15 9.19
C PHE A 141 -13.09 14.91 9.35
N THR A 142 -12.62 14.40 10.49
CA THR A 142 -11.21 14.01 10.65
C THR A 142 -10.86 12.82 9.76
N ALA A 143 -11.68 11.77 9.75
CA ALA A 143 -11.45 10.61 8.90
C ALA A 143 -11.52 10.98 7.40
N LEU A 144 -12.46 11.84 7.01
CA LEU A 144 -12.56 12.36 5.65
C LEU A 144 -11.35 13.23 5.29
N ALA A 145 -10.88 14.09 6.19
CA ALA A 145 -9.67 14.88 5.98
C ALA A 145 -8.44 13.99 5.80
N VAL A 146 -8.29 12.92 6.59
CA VAL A 146 -7.20 11.95 6.40
C VAL A 146 -7.32 11.24 5.07
N PHE A 147 -8.52 10.83 4.65
CA PHE A 147 -8.71 10.19 3.37
C PHE A 147 -8.22 11.09 2.22
N LEU A 148 -8.72 12.34 2.18
CA LEU A 148 -8.45 13.28 1.10
C LEU A 148 -7.07 13.97 1.19
N GLY A 149 -6.55 14.16 2.39
CA GLY A 149 -5.30 14.89 2.67
C GLY A 149 -4.08 13.99 2.83
N THR A 150 -4.18 12.71 2.48
CA THR A 150 -3.05 11.76 2.45
C THR A 150 -3.04 11.00 1.11
N PRO A 151 -2.00 10.21 0.81
CA PRO A 151 -1.96 9.45 -0.44
C PRO A 151 -3.07 8.40 -0.57
N LEU A 152 -3.78 8.09 0.53
CA LEU A 152 -4.83 7.07 0.56
C LEU A 152 -5.93 7.31 -0.48
N PHE A 153 -6.36 8.55 -0.69
CA PHE A 153 -7.35 8.86 -1.74
C PHE A 153 -6.85 8.46 -3.14
N TYR A 154 -5.64 8.86 -3.49
CA TYR A 154 -5.03 8.55 -4.79
C TYR A 154 -4.92 7.04 -5.00
N TYR A 155 -4.39 6.30 -4.01
CA TYR A 155 -4.25 4.85 -4.12
C TYR A 155 -5.56 4.07 -3.98
N THR A 156 -6.62 4.69 -3.46
CA THR A 156 -7.95 4.07 -3.43
C THR A 156 -8.62 4.13 -4.80
N PHE A 157 -8.37 5.15 -5.63
CA PHE A 157 -9.15 5.35 -6.87
C PHE A 157 -8.32 5.47 -8.16
N SER A 158 -7.09 5.97 -8.09
CA SER A 158 -6.22 6.15 -9.28
C SER A 158 -5.32 4.95 -9.53
N ALA A 159 -4.77 4.36 -8.47
CA ALA A 159 -3.90 3.19 -8.53
C ALA A 159 -4.42 2.07 -7.59
N PRO A 160 -5.68 1.62 -7.75
CA PRO A 160 -6.30 0.63 -6.87
C PRO A 160 -5.67 -0.75 -6.96
N SER A 161 -5.00 -1.09 -8.07
CA SER A 161 -4.23 -2.33 -8.23
C SER A 161 -2.97 -2.38 -7.36
N ALA A 162 -2.50 -1.23 -6.86
CA ALA A 162 -1.39 -1.14 -5.93
C ALA A 162 -1.80 -1.60 -4.51
N PRO A 163 -0.86 -2.01 -3.66
CA PRO A 163 -1.15 -2.67 -2.38
C PRO A 163 -1.58 -1.69 -1.30
N HIS A 164 -1.56 -0.39 -1.57
CA HIS A 164 -1.54 0.65 -0.53
C HIS A 164 -2.89 0.81 0.19
N ALA A 165 -4.02 0.64 -0.52
CA ALA A 165 -5.34 0.67 0.10
C ALA A 165 -5.55 -0.56 1.01
N VAL A 166 -5.09 -1.74 0.58
CA VAL A 166 -5.09 -2.97 1.38
C VAL A 166 -4.15 -2.84 2.59
N SER A 167 -2.97 -2.25 2.41
CA SER A 167 -2.00 -1.96 3.47
C SER A 167 -2.61 -1.05 4.55
N ALA A 168 -3.33 0.00 4.15
CA ALA A 168 -4.04 0.89 5.06
C ALA A 168 -5.13 0.17 5.85
N LEU A 169 -5.89 -0.73 5.21
CA LEU A 169 -6.89 -1.54 5.91
C LEU A 169 -6.23 -2.44 6.95
N MET A 170 -5.20 -3.19 6.58
CA MET A 170 -4.56 -4.16 7.48
C MET A 170 -3.88 -3.46 8.67
N ALA A 171 -3.17 -2.35 8.42
CA ALA A 171 -2.61 -1.53 9.47
C ALA A 171 -3.69 -0.93 10.39
N ALA A 172 -4.79 -0.41 9.83
CA ALA A 172 -5.90 0.13 10.61
C ALA A 172 -6.60 -0.94 11.44
N LEU A 173 -6.84 -2.14 10.90
CA LEU A 173 -7.42 -3.27 11.64
C LEU A 173 -6.54 -3.69 12.80
N PHE A 174 -5.25 -3.90 12.56
CA PHE A 174 -4.28 -4.26 13.60
C PHE A 174 -4.23 -3.20 14.71
N LEU A 175 -4.02 -1.92 14.35
CA LEU A 175 -3.88 -0.84 15.32
C LEU A 175 -5.18 -0.54 16.06
N PHE A 176 -6.33 -0.58 15.38
CA PHE A 176 -7.63 -0.40 16.02
C PHE A 176 -7.95 -1.55 16.98
N TYR A 177 -7.67 -2.80 16.58
CA TYR A 177 -7.86 -3.95 17.44
C TYR A 177 -6.96 -3.85 18.68
N TRP A 178 -5.66 -3.60 18.50
CA TRP A 178 -4.73 -3.33 19.59
C TRP A 178 -5.24 -2.21 20.51
N MET A 179 -5.76 -1.13 19.91
CA MET A 179 -6.23 0.03 20.65
C MET A 179 -7.43 -0.29 21.57
N ARG A 180 -8.37 -1.12 21.11
CA ARG A 180 -9.49 -1.59 21.95
C ARG A 180 -9.02 -2.61 22.99
N PHE A 181 -8.16 -3.52 22.54
CA PHE A 181 -7.66 -4.64 23.30
C PHE A 181 -6.88 -4.21 24.55
N ARG A 182 -5.96 -3.25 24.42
CA ARG A 182 -5.11 -2.78 25.52
C ARG A 182 -5.86 -2.17 26.71
N ARG A 183 -7.11 -1.75 26.51
CA ARG A 183 -7.97 -1.21 27.59
C ARG A 183 -8.60 -2.31 28.44
N ALA A 184 -8.62 -3.55 27.95
CA ALA A 184 -9.10 -4.69 28.71
C ALA A 184 -7.94 -5.31 29.53
N ARG A 185 -7.99 -5.18 30.86
CA ARG A 185 -7.05 -5.90 31.76
C ARG A 185 -7.23 -7.42 31.58
N GLY A 186 -6.14 -8.19 31.61
CA GLY A 186 -6.20 -9.66 31.60
C GLY A 186 -6.57 -10.26 30.24
N ALA A 187 -5.96 -9.75 29.19
CA ALA A 187 -6.11 -10.28 27.84
C ALA A 187 -5.75 -11.77 27.71
N GLY A 188 -6.74 -12.64 27.48
CA GLY A 188 -6.51 -14.06 27.25
C GLY A 188 -5.70 -14.36 25.98
N PRO A 189 -5.02 -15.52 25.91
CA PRO A 189 -4.17 -15.96 24.78
C PRO A 189 -4.77 -15.76 23.39
N GLY A 190 -6.05 -16.07 23.20
CA GLY A 190 -6.71 -15.98 21.90
C GLY A 190 -6.76 -14.57 21.32
N ARG A 191 -6.76 -13.53 22.15
CA ARG A 191 -6.73 -12.13 21.69
C ARG A 191 -5.34 -11.71 21.22
N TRP A 192 -4.29 -12.12 21.94
CA TRP A 192 -2.91 -11.92 21.52
C TRP A 192 -2.62 -12.67 20.22
N PHE A 193 -3.08 -13.92 20.13
CA PHE A 193 -2.99 -14.71 18.91
C PHE A 193 -3.70 -14.05 17.73
N PHE A 194 -4.92 -13.54 17.92
CA PHE A 194 -5.63 -12.81 16.86
C PHE A 194 -4.94 -11.50 16.46
N LEU A 195 -4.39 -10.76 17.43
CA LEU A 195 -3.56 -9.58 17.13
C LEU A 195 -2.34 -9.96 16.29
N GLY A 196 -1.72 -11.09 16.62
CA GLY A 196 -0.65 -11.72 15.84
C GLY A 196 -1.08 -12.03 14.41
N LEU A 197 -2.20 -12.73 14.23
CA LEU A 197 -2.74 -13.06 12.91
C LEU A 197 -2.93 -11.81 12.03
N LEU A 198 -3.47 -10.72 12.60
CA LEU A 198 -3.60 -9.45 11.89
C LEU A 198 -2.23 -8.86 11.50
N LEU A 199 -1.23 -8.95 12.37
CA LEU A 199 0.13 -8.48 12.09
C LEU A 199 0.80 -9.30 11.00
N GLY A 200 0.68 -10.63 11.06
CA GLY A 200 1.21 -11.54 10.05
C GLY A 200 0.57 -11.32 8.69
N ALA A 201 -0.76 -11.20 8.64
CA ALA A 201 -1.47 -10.89 7.41
C ALA A 201 -1.08 -9.51 6.84
N ALA A 202 -0.90 -8.49 7.70
CA ALA A 202 -0.35 -7.20 7.28
C ALA A 202 1.07 -7.35 6.71
N GLY A 203 1.94 -8.10 7.39
CA GLY A 203 3.28 -8.42 6.89
C GLY A 203 3.26 -9.10 5.53
N ALA A 204 2.31 -10.02 5.29
CA ALA A 204 2.19 -10.73 4.02
C ALA A 204 1.79 -9.78 2.89
N VAL A 205 0.95 -8.78 3.19
CA VAL A 205 0.63 -7.71 2.23
C VAL A 205 1.89 -6.93 1.89
N ARG A 206 2.64 -6.48 2.91
CA ARG A 206 3.94 -5.82 2.78
C ARG A 206 4.77 -6.00 4.04
N THR A 207 6.02 -6.49 3.91
CA THR A 207 6.85 -6.93 5.03
C THR A 207 7.10 -5.84 6.07
N GLU A 208 7.25 -4.58 5.65
CA GLU A 208 7.47 -3.46 6.57
C GLU A 208 6.27 -3.18 7.49
N LEU A 209 5.06 -3.65 7.17
CA LEU A 209 3.89 -3.49 8.04
C LEU A 209 4.05 -4.26 9.37
N LEU A 210 4.97 -5.23 9.43
CA LEU A 210 5.39 -5.87 10.68
C LEU A 210 5.91 -4.87 11.72
N LEU A 211 6.42 -3.71 11.31
CA LEU A 211 6.88 -2.64 12.22
C LEU A 211 5.74 -2.06 13.06
N PHE A 212 4.47 -2.23 12.66
CA PHE A 212 3.34 -1.86 13.53
C PHE A 212 3.31 -2.70 14.82
N GLY A 213 3.98 -3.86 14.85
CA GLY A 213 4.22 -4.66 16.04
C GLY A 213 4.97 -3.93 17.16
N ILE A 214 5.58 -2.77 16.88
CA ILE A 214 6.11 -1.86 17.91
C ILE A 214 5.00 -1.40 18.87
N ALA A 215 3.79 -1.14 18.36
CA ALA A 215 2.68 -0.60 19.15
C ALA A 215 2.36 -1.43 20.41
N PRO A 216 2.10 -2.75 20.31
CA PRO A 216 1.83 -3.58 21.47
C PRO A 216 2.96 -3.68 22.48
N LEU A 217 4.22 -3.41 22.11
CA LEU A 217 5.35 -3.41 23.06
C LEU A 217 5.27 -2.27 24.10
N PHE A 218 4.51 -1.21 23.80
CA PHE A 218 4.27 -0.09 24.72
C PHE A 218 3.15 -0.34 25.73
N VAL A 219 2.50 -1.49 25.62
CA VAL A 219 1.56 -2.01 26.62
C VAL A 219 2.27 -3.19 27.25
N TRP A 220 2.30 -3.30 28.58
CA TRP A 220 2.95 -4.44 29.27
C TRP A 220 2.31 -5.76 28.78
N ALA A 221 2.95 -6.38 27.80
CA ALA A 221 2.66 -7.70 27.31
C ALA A 221 3.57 -8.65 28.08
N GLY A 222 3.01 -9.52 28.90
CA GLY A 222 3.79 -10.63 29.44
C GLY A 222 4.38 -11.46 28.30
N VAL A 223 5.46 -12.19 28.57
CA VAL A 223 6.15 -13.04 27.58
C VAL A 223 5.18 -13.99 26.88
N GLU A 224 4.22 -14.55 27.62
CA GLU A 224 3.17 -15.42 27.07
C GLU A 224 2.33 -14.71 25.99
N GLY A 225 1.90 -13.47 26.24
CA GLY A 225 1.12 -12.70 25.29
C GLY A 225 1.89 -12.43 23.99
N LEU A 226 3.18 -12.09 24.12
CA LEU A 226 4.07 -11.92 22.96
C LEU A 226 4.29 -13.24 22.22
N ALA A 227 4.38 -14.37 22.91
CA ALA A 227 4.50 -15.69 22.29
C ALA A 227 3.24 -16.04 21.48
N PHE A 228 2.04 -15.82 22.03
CA PHE A 228 0.79 -16.01 21.28
C PHE A 228 0.69 -15.06 20.08
N MET A 229 1.10 -13.79 20.23
CA MET A 229 1.17 -12.85 19.12
C MET A 229 2.14 -13.31 18.03
N ALA A 230 3.32 -13.79 18.40
CA ALA A 230 4.30 -14.33 17.46
C ALA A 230 3.76 -15.56 16.73
N ALA A 231 3.11 -16.48 17.44
CA ALA A 231 2.48 -17.66 16.83
C ALA A 231 1.36 -17.28 15.84
N GLY A 232 0.51 -16.31 16.21
CA GLY A 232 -0.49 -15.76 15.32
C GLY A 232 0.13 -15.08 14.10
N ALA A 233 1.19 -14.29 14.29
CA ALA A 233 1.88 -13.61 13.20
C ALA A 233 2.54 -14.61 12.23
N LEU A 234 3.14 -15.68 12.73
CA LEU A 234 3.71 -16.73 11.91
C LEU A 234 2.64 -17.40 11.02
N ILE A 235 1.46 -17.69 11.58
CA ILE A 235 0.35 -18.26 10.80
C ILE A 235 -0.20 -17.23 9.80
N GLY A 236 -0.43 -15.98 10.21
CA GLY A 236 -0.91 -14.95 9.30
C GLY A 236 0.07 -14.67 8.15
N PHE A 237 1.37 -14.90 8.36
CA PHE A 237 2.44 -14.70 7.40
C PHE A 237 2.82 -15.99 6.63
N SER A 238 2.28 -17.16 6.99
CA SER A 238 2.68 -18.45 6.41
C SER A 238 2.49 -18.54 4.89
N PRO A 239 1.45 -17.95 4.27
CA PRO A 239 1.35 -17.98 2.82
C PRO A 239 2.54 -17.32 2.12
N GLN A 240 3.00 -16.17 2.65
CA GLN A 240 4.16 -15.46 2.11
C GLN A 240 5.45 -16.25 2.31
N LEU A 241 5.61 -16.92 3.47
CA LEU A 241 6.74 -17.80 3.73
C LEU A 241 6.78 -19.00 2.76
N LEU A 242 5.62 -19.62 2.51
CA LEU A 242 5.51 -20.72 1.56
C LEU A 242 5.79 -20.26 0.14
N CYS A 243 5.25 -19.11 -0.28
CA CYS A 243 5.54 -18.51 -1.57
C CYS A 243 7.05 -18.31 -1.78
N TRP A 244 7.74 -17.70 -0.81
CA TRP A 244 9.20 -17.57 -0.85
C TRP A 244 9.91 -18.92 -0.88
N LYS A 245 9.45 -19.90 -0.11
CA LYS A 245 10.07 -21.23 -0.10
C LYS A 245 9.93 -21.95 -1.45
N ILE A 246 8.75 -21.88 -2.06
CA ILE A 246 8.43 -22.52 -3.34
C ILE A 246 9.22 -21.85 -4.46
N MET A 247 9.10 -20.52 -4.55
CA MET A 247 9.67 -19.77 -5.66
C MET A 247 11.17 -19.50 -5.49
N ASN A 248 11.71 -19.38 -4.28
CA ASN A 248 13.10 -18.95 -4.08
C ASN A 248 13.93 -19.95 -3.26
N GLY A 249 13.35 -21.08 -2.83
CA GLY A 249 14.04 -22.08 -2.02
C GLY A 249 14.29 -21.70 -0.56
N SER A 250 13.94 -20.47 -0.13
CA SER A 250 14.19 -19.94 1.22
C SER A 250 12.91 -19.40 1.86
N PHE A 251 12.75 -19.60 3.17
CA PHE A 251 11.69 -18.94 3.96
C PHE A 251 12.02 -17.49 4.32
N PHE A 252 13.24 -17.05 4.05
CA PHE A 252 13.71 -15.68 4.27
C PHE A 252 14.24 -15.16 2.95
N HIS A 253 13.40 -14.43 2.25
CA HIS A 253 13.73 -13.87 0.95
C HIS A 253 13.05 -12.50 0.83
N SER A 254 13.67 -11.57 0.12
CA SER A 254 13.02 -10.32 -0.25
C SER A 254 13.39 -10.05 -1.70
N GLN A 255 12.40 -10.11 -2.58
CA GLN A 255 12.63 -9.89 -4.01
C GLN A 255 13.06 -8.45 -4.30
N ASN A 256 12.82 -7.52 -3.37
CA ASN A 256 13.27 -6.14 -3.42
C ASN A 256 14.52 -5.87 -2.56
N ALA A 257 15.26 -6.90 -2.13
CA ALA A 257 16.45 -6.72 -1.27
C ALA A 257 17.52 -5.83 -1.94
N PHE A 258 17.68 -5.92 -3.26
CA PHE A 258 18.63 -5.10 -4.03
C PHE A 258 18.36 -3.59 -3.87
N ASN A 259 17.11 -3.20 -3.63
CA ASN A 259 16.68 -1.82 -3.46
C ASN A 259 16.86 -1.33 -2.01
N PHE A 260 17.26 -2.16 -1.05
CA PHE A 260 17.34 -1.79 0.37
C PHE A 260 18.78 -1.82 0.89
N SER A 261 19.24 -0.73 1.51
CA SER A 261 20.54 -0.67 2.20
C SER A 261 20.59 0.50 3.19
N PRO A 262 21.22 0.35 4.37
CA PRO A 262 21.52 1.48 5.26
C PRO A 262 22.32 2.60 4.57
N GLU A 263 23.10 2.28 3.53
CA GLU A 263 23.86 3.29 2.78
C GLU A 263 22.97 4.29 2.03
N ASN A 264 21.73 3.89 1.72
CA ASN A 264 20.74 4.69 1.00
C ASN A 264 20.03 5.72 1.88
N PHE A 265 20.24 5.68 3.21
CA PHE A 265 19.45 6.40 4.21
C PHE A 265 19.26 7.89 3.87
N ALA A 266 18.04 8.25 3.43
CA ALA A 266 17.68 9.59 2.97
C ALA A 266 16.39 10.13 3.65
N PRO A 267 16.37 10.27 4.99
CA PRO A 267 15.16 10.66 5.72
C PRO A 267 14.69 12.08 5.37
N ALA A 268 15.63 13.02 5.16
CA ALA A 268 15.28 14.38 4.78
C ALA A 268 14.50 14.41 3.46
N SER A 269 14.91 13.59 2.49
CA SER A 269 14.23 13.49 1.20
C SER A 269 12.84 12.86 1.32
N VAL A 270 12.72 11.76 2.09
CA VAL A 270 11.42 11.13 2.39
C VAL A 270 10.43 12.10 3.01
N PHE A 271 10.89 12.99 3.91
CA PHE A 271 10.00 13.95 4.55
C PHE A 271 9.74 15.20 3.71
N PHE A 272 10.78 15.80 3.15
CA PHE A 272 10.73 17.18 2.68
C PHE A 272 10.97 17.35 1.19
N SER A 273 11.34 16.31 0.44
CA SER A 273 11.65 16.49 -0.97
C SER A 273 10.49 17.10 -1.76
N PRO A 274 10.73 18.01 -2.72
CA PRO A 274 9.72 18.41 -3.69
C PRO A 274 9.28 17.25 -4.59
N PHE A 275 10.09 16.18 -4.68
CA PHE A 275 9.78 14.94 -5.38
C PHE A 275 9.22 13.92 -4.38
N HIS A 276 7.89 13.81 -4.33
CA HIS A 276 7.13 12.85 -3.52
C HIS A 276 7.30 12.92 -1.99
N GLY A 277 8.04 13.88 -1.43
CA GLY A 277 8.20 14.00 0.02
C GLY A 277 6.87 14.03 0.78
N ILE A 278 6.75 13.29 1.88
CA ILE A 278 5.44 13.08 2.51
C ILE A 278 4.86 14.37 3.10
N LEU A 279 5.69 15.26 3.63
CA LEU A 279 5.23 16.52 4.24
C LEU A 279 4.98 17.62 3.21
N THR A 280 5.57 17.51 2.02
CA THR A 280 5.39 18.45 0.92
C THR A 280 4.19 18.10 0.06
N TRP A 281 3.99 16.83 -0.25
CA TRP A 281 2.84 16.37 -1.04
C TRP A 281 1.59 16.21 -0.19
N THR A 282 1.75 15.80 1.08
CA THR A 282 0.63 15.54 2.00
C THR A 282 0.86 16.21 3.36
N PRO A 283 0.82 17.55 3.43
CA PRO A 283 1.12 18.31 4.65
C PRO A 283 0.22 18.00 5.84
N LEU A 284 -0.88 17.26 5.65
CA LEU A 284 -1.71 16.76 6.74
C LEU A 284 -0.93 15.85 7.70
N PHE A 285 0.11 15.15 7.23
CA PHE A 285 1.01 14.36 8.08
C PHE A 285 1.67 15.22 9.17
N ILE A 286 1.97 16.50 8.89
CA ILE A 286 2.51 17.43 9.90
C ILE A 286 1.53 17.56 11.07
N LEU A 287 0.25 17.77 10.77
CA LEU A 287 -0.79 17.94 11.78
C LEU A 287 -1.08 16.64 12.53
N GLY A 288 -1.01 15.51 11.83
CA GLY A 288 -1.08 14.17 12.42
C GLY A 288 0.04 13.93 13.44
N PHE A 289 1.29 14.15 13.04
CA PHE A 289 2.47 14.00 13.92
C PHE A 289 2.42 14.93 15.11
N LEU A 290 2.10 16.20 14.86
CA LEU A 290 1.93 17.19 15.90
C LEU A 290 0.88 16.73 16.91
N GLY A 291 -0.24 16.20 16.43
CA GLY A 291 -1.31 15.67 17.27
C GLY A 291 -0.96 14.42 18.07
N LEU A 292 -0.13 13.52 17.53
CA LEU A 292 0.37 12.37 18.30
C LEU A 292 1.26 12.81 19.47
N LEU A 293 1.99 13.90 19.34
CA LEU A 293 2.87 14.44 20.39
C LEU A 293 2.23 15.60 21.20
N TRP A 294 1.02 16.04 20.84
CA TRP A 294 0.39 17.24 21.39
C TRP A 294 0.08 17.15 22.90
N PRO A 295 0.20 18.26 23.67
CA PRO A 295 -0.17 18.32 25.08
C PRO A 295 -1.69 18.20 25.38
N PRO A 296 -2.10 17.84 26.63
CA PRO A 296 -1.24 17.36 27.71
C PRO A 296 -0.51 16.07 27.28
N ARG A 297 0.70 15.87 27.83
CA ARG A 297 1.73 14.91 27.36
C ARG A 297 1.14 13.66 26.70
N ALA A 298 1.65 13.32 25.52
CA ALA A 298 1.26 12.13 24.79
C ALA A 298 1.28 10.88 25.68
N GLU A 299 0.12 10.22 25.79
CA GLU A 299 -0.01 8.92 26.43
C GLU A 299 0.89 7.89 25.73
N GLY A 300 1.23 6.79 26.42
CA GLY A 300 2.11 5.75 25.86
C GLY A 300 1.65 5.25 24.49
N GLU A 301 0.34 5.21 24.27
CA GLU A 301 -0.30 4.88 22.99
C GLU A 301 0.06 5.82 21.83
N HIS A 302 -0.01 7.13 22.03
CA HIS A 302 0.24 8.09 20.97
C HIS A 302 1.73 8.14 20.64
N ARG A 303 2.59 7.93 21.64
CA ARG A 303 4.03 7.74 21.44
C ARG A 303 4.32 6.46 20.65
N ALA A 304 3.66 5.36 20.97
CA ALA A 304 3.80 4.12 20.23
C ALA A 304 3.35 4.27 18.77
N LEU A 305 2.21 4.94 18.53
CA LEU A 305 1.73 5.25 17.18
C LEU A 305 2.71 6.17 16.42
N PHE A 306 3.26 7.20 17.07
CA PHE A 306 4.27 8.06 16.47
C PHE A 306 5.52 7.26 16.07
N LEU A 307 6.00 6.39 16.96
CA LEU A 307 7.15 5.52 16.69
C LEU A 307 6.88 4.52 15.57
N CYS A 308 5.66 3.98 15.46
CA CYS A 308 5.29 3.15 14.32
C CYS A 308 5.42 3.95 13.00
N VAL A 309 4.87 5.16 12.92
CA VAL A 309 4.98 5.95 11.68
C VAL A 309 6.43 6.35 11.39
N LEU A 310 7.18 6.72 12.43
CA LEU A 310 8.59 7.04 12.30
C LEU A 310 9.39 5.83 11.80
N ALA A 311 9.16 4.64 12.37
CA ALA A 311 9.82 3.41 11.93
C ALA A 311 9.53 3.10 10.45
N GLN A 312 8.27 3.25 10.01
CA GLN A 312 7.90 3.09 8.60
C GLN A 312 8.67 4.08 7.71
N ALA A 313 8.74 5.35 8.09
CA ALA A 313 9.44 6.38 7.32
C ALA A 313 10.97 6.16 7.29
N LEU A 314 11.57 5.73 8.41
CA LEU A 314 13.00 5.47 8.48
C LEU A 314 13.41 4.23 7.68
N VAL A 315 12.62 3.16 7.74
CA VAL A 315 12.85 1.97 6.90
C VAL A 315 12.66 2.32 5.42
N ALA A 316 11.65 3.12 5.08
CA ALA A 316 11.46 3.63 3.73
C ALA A 316 12.65 4.46 3.23
N SER A 317 13.32 5.18 4.13
CA SER A 317 14.50 6.00 3.81
C SER A 317 15.72 5.18 3.42
N CYS A 318 15.76 3.88 3.72
CA CYS A 318 16.83 2.97 3.31
C CYS A 318 16.61 2.37 1.90
N SER A 319 15.54 2.75 1.20
CA SER A 319 15.35 2.38 -0.20
C SER A 319 16.28 3.19 -1.11
N LEU A 320 16.91 2.54 -2.09
CA LEU A 320 17.75 3.19 -3.10
C LEU A 320 16.92 4.22 -3.86
N THR A 321 15.70 3.83 -4.22
CA THR A 321 14.64 4.70 -4.72
C THR A 321 13.69 5.08 -3.58
N TRP A 322 14.12 5.96 -2.67
CA TRP A 322 13.32 6.39 -1.52
C TRP A 322 12.00 7.08 -1.91
N TRP A 323 11.90 7.58 -3.13
CA TRP A 323 10.67 8.14 -3.72
C TRP A 323 9.69 7.08 -4.23
N PHE A 324 10.11 5.81 -4.25
CA PHE A 324 9.34 4.65 -4.68
C PHE A 324 8.75 4.77 -6.09
N GLY A 325 9.53 5.14 -7.10
CA GLY A 325 9.07 5.10 -8.51
C GLY A 325 7.90 6.03 -8.82
N TYR A 326 6.91 5.55 -9.61
CA TYR A 326 5.71 6.29 -10.00
C TYR A 326 4.74 6.44 -8.80
N SER A 327 5.10 7.32 -7.87
CA SER A 327 4.44 7.46 -6.58
C SER A 327 3.70 8.79 -6.45
N PHE A 328 2.50 8.80 -5.87
CA PHE A 328 1.91 10.00 -5.29
C PHE A 328 2.31 10.13 -3.81
N GLY A 329 3.18 11.11 -3.49
CA GLY A 329 3.77 11.22 -2.15
C GLY A 329 4.62 10.00 -1.78
N ILE A 330 4.90 9.78 -0.49
CA ILE A 330 5.58 8.55 -0.03
C ILE A 330 4.53 7.46 0.21
N ARG A 331 4.29 6.62 -0.81
CA ARG A 331 3.18 5.67 -0.84
C ARG A 331 3.16 4.58 0.22
N ILE A 332 4.33 4.18 0.73
CA ILE A 332 4.44 3.23 1.82
C ILE A 332 3.79 3.76 3.12
N LEU A 333 3.78 5.09 3.30
CA LEU A 333 3.16 5.75 4.45
C LEU A 333 1.64 5.85 4.33
N THR A 334 1.03 5.38 3.23
CA THR A 334 -0.44 5.23 3.12
C THR A 334 -0.99 4.36 4.26
N ALA A 335 -0.22 3.35 4.71
CA ALA A 335 -0.57 2.50 5.83
C ALA A 335 -0.67 3.25 7.19
N CYS A 336 -0.10 4.46 7.26
CA CYS A 336 -0.09 5.29 8.47
C CYS A 336 -1.35 6.16 8.63
N ALA A 337 -2.37 6.01 7.77
CA ALA A 337 -3.61 6.78 7.84
C ALA A 337 -4.28 6.70 9.23
N PHE A 338 -4.30 5.53 9.87
CA PHE A 338 -4.92 5.36 11.19
C PHE A 338 -4.18 6.13 12.31
N PRO A 339 -2.86 5.99 12.50
CA PRO A 339 -2.08 6.85 13.40
C PRO A 339 -2.28 8.35 13.13
N VAL A 340 -2.21 8.76 11.86
CA VAL A 340 -2.39 10.16 11.45
C VAL A 340 -3.77 10.68 11.83
N ALA A 341 -4.83 9.86 11.66
CA ALA A 341 -6.17 10.21 12.09
C ALA A 341 -6.26 10.49 13.59
N LEU A 342 -5.74 9.56 14.42
CA LEU A 342 -5.78 9.72 15.87
C LEU A 342 -5.03 10.98 16.33
N GLY A 343 -3.87 11.26 15.74
CA GLY A 343 -3.14 12.50 15.98
C GLY A 343 -3.95 13.73 15.57
N LEU A 344 -4.39 13.79 14.31
CA LEU A 344 -5.14 14.91 13.75
C LEU A 344 -6.38 15.25 14.59
N GLY A 345 -7.12 14.24 15.04
CA GLY A 345 -8.32 14.44 15.83
C GLY A 345 -8.08 15.08 17.21
N ARG A 346 -6.86 15.00 17.76
CA ARG A 346 -6.49 15.72 19.00
C ARG A 346 -6.33 17.21 18.75
N VAL A 347 -5.68 17.60 17.66
CA VAL A 347 -5.43 19.02 17.33
C VAL A 347 -6.64 19.71 16.72
N MET A 348 -7.50 18.98 15.99
CA MET A 348 -8.75 19.46 15.40
C MET A 348 -9.74 20.09 16.39
N ARG A 349 -9.54 19.89 17.70
CA ARG A 349 -10.31 20.56 18.76
C ARG A 349 -10.12 22.09 18.69
N HIS A 350 -8.93 22.56 18.31
CA HIS A 350 -8.65 23.99 18.18
C HIS A 350 -8.99 24.52 16.78
N ARG A 351 -9.52 25.74 16.71
CA ARG A 351 -10.03 26.34 15.47
C ARG A 351 -8.95 26.49 14.40
N ILE A 352 -7.73 26.91 14.77
CA ILE A 352 -6.62 27.10 13.82
C ILE A 352 -6.29 25.82 13.06
N PHE A 353 -6.27 24.67 13.74
CA PHE A 353 -5.97 23.39 13.11
C PHE A 353 -7.04 22.93 12.14
N ARG A 354 -8.29 23.37 12.29
CA ARG A 354 -9.35 23.09 11.29
C ARG A 354 -9.08 23.81 9.97
N PHE A 355 -8.62 25.06 10.03
CA PHE A 355 -8.23 25.81 8.83
C PHE A 355 -6.96 25.24 8.19
N LEU A 356 -5.94 24.90 9.00
CA LEU A 356 -4.72 24.25 8.50
C LEU A 356 -5.03 22.89 7.87
N THR A 357 -5.96 22.12 8.46
CA THR A 357 -6.44 20.85 7.90
C THR A 357 -7.10 21.07 6.55
N ALA A 358 -8.00 22.05 6.43
CA ALA A 358 -8.65 22.36 5.15
C ALA A 358 -7.63 22.75 4.07
N GLY A 359 -6.65 23.60 4.41
CA GLY A 359 -5.57 23.97 3.49
C GLY A 359 -4.73 22.76 3.06
N ALA A 360 -4.35 21.90 4.01
CA ALA A 360 -3.57 20.69 3.72
C ALA A 360 -4.33 19.67 2.85
N VAL A 361 -5.64 19.53 3.08
CA VAL A 361 -6.52 18.69 2.25
C VAL A 361 -6.62 19.27 0.84
N LEU A 362 -6.91 20.56 0.70
CA LEU A 362 -7.01 21.22 -0.62
C LEU A 362 -5.71 21.09 -1.41
N TRP A 363 -4.57 21.29 -0.75
CA TRP A 363 -3.25 21.09 -1.33
C TRP A 363 -3.08 19.68 -1.91
N THR A 364 -3.36 18.66 -1.09
CA THR A 364 -3.17 17.25 -1.48
C THR A 364 -4.13 16.83 -2.59
N VAL A 365 -5.42 17.17 -2.46
CA VAL A 365 -6.46 16.85 -3.45
C VAL A 365 -6.15 17.50 -4.79
N SER A 366 -5.70 18.75 -4.79
CA SER A 366 -5.28 19.45 -6.01
C SER A 366 -4.18 18.69 -6.75
N LEU A 367 -3.09 18.30 -6.06
CA LEU A 367 -2.02 17.52 -6.68
C LEU A 367 -2.52 16.15 -7.16
N SER A 368 -3.35 15.48 -6.36
CA SER A 368 -3.92 14.18 -6.70
C SER A 368 -4.74 14.25 -7.98
N LEU A 369 -5.60 15.26 -8.13
CA LEU A 369 -6.44 15.43 -9.32
C LEU A 369 -5.60 15.80 -10.55
N GLN A 370 -4.55 16.60 -10.38
CA GLN A 370 -3.60 16.90 -11.46
C GLN A 370 -2.81 15.66 -11.92
N ALA A 371 -2.41 14.79 -10.98
CA ALA A 371 -1.78 13.52 -11.29
C ALA A 371 -2.76 12.56 -12.00
N MET A 372 -4.00 12.46 -11.51
CA MET A 372 -5.06 11.63 -12.11
C MET A 372 -5.45 12.07 -13.53
N THR A 373 -5.28 13.35 -13.85
CA THR A 373 -5.53 13.90 -15.19
C THR A 373 -4.32 13.84 -16.12
N GLY A 374 -3.17 13.38 -15.64
CA GLY A 374 -1.92 13.32 -16.41
C GLY A 374 -1.23 14.67 -16.59
N ARG A 375 -1.64 15.73 -15.88
CA ARG A 375 -0.94 17.03 -15.91
C ARG A 375 0.37 17.00 -15.13
N ILE A 376 0.39 16.23 -14.05
CA ILE A 376 1.59 15.90 -13.30
C ILE A 376 1.98 14.48 -13.73
N ASP A 377 3.15 14.35 -14.33
CA ASP A 377 3.80 13.06 -14.51
C ASP A 377 4.52 12.71 -13.20
N LEU A 378 4.09 11.64 -12.53
CA LEU A 378 4.68 11.19 -11.27
C LEU A 378 6.05 10.50 -11.46
N GLY A 379 6.40 10.11 -12.69
CA GLY A 379 7.71 9.59 -13.05
C GLY A 379 8.72 10.68 -13.38
N ALA A 380 8.24 11.87 -13.78
CA ALA A 380 9.10 13.01 -14.04
C ALA A 380 9.63 13.61 -12.73
N PHE A 381 10.94 13.67 -12.60
CA PHE A 381 11.56 14.23 -11.42
C PHE A 381 11.18 15.71 -11.19
N VAL A 382 10.83 16.02 -9.95
CA VAL A 382 10.47 17.38 -9.52
C VAL A 382 11.58 17.94 -8.64
N PHE A 383 12.34 18.88 -9.20
CA PHE A 383 13.59 19.33 -8.57
C PHE A 383 13.43 20.58 -7.70
N SER A 384 12.26 21.23 -7.68
CA SER A 384 12.06 22.49 -6.98
C SER A 384 10.66 22.63 -6.37
N TYR A 385 10.60 23.20 -5.17
CA TYR A 385 9.36 23.66 -4.56
C TYR A 385 8.62 24.67 -5.44
N LYS A 386 9.34 25.48 -6.23
CA LYS A 386 8.73 26.44 -7.16
C LYS A 386 7.80 25.74 -8.14
N THR A 387 8.18 24.55 -8.61
CA THR A 387 7.35 23.73 -9.50
C THR A 387 6.07 23.26 -8.80
N LEU A 388 6.19 22.75 -7.56
CA LEU A 388 5.02 22.35 -6.76
C LEU A 388 4.05 23.52 -6.53
N PHE A 389 4.56 24.70 -6.16
CA PHE A 389 3.72 25.89 -5.98
C PHE A 389 3.11 26.38 -7.30
N ALA A 390 3.82 26.27 -8.42
CA ALA A 390 3.28 26.60 -9.74
C ALA A 390 2.12 25.68 -10.14
N TRP A 391 2.23 24.37 -9.87
CA TRP A 391 1.10 23.43 -10.07
C TRP A 391 -0.11 23.79 -9.22
N GLN A 392 0.10 24.32 -8.01
CA GLN A 392 -1.00 24.78 -7.16
C GLN A 392 -1.64 26.07 -7.66
N ALA A 393 -0.92 26.94 -8.37
CA ALA A 393 -1.55 28.08 -9.06
C ALA A 393 -2.53 27.62 -10.16
N GLY A 394 -2.25 26.48 -10.81
CA GLY A 394 -3.15 25.81 -11.74
C GLY A 394 -4.35 25.10 -11.08
N ALA A 395 -4.44 25.09 -9.75
CA ALA A 395 -5.50 24.39 -9.01
C ALA A 395 -6.89 24.99 -9.21
N LEU A 396 -7.01 26.25 -9.66
CA LEU A 396 -8.31 26.88 -9.91
C LEU A 396 -9.08 26.22 -11.05
N GLU A 397 -8.40 25.51 -11.94
CA GLU A 397 -9.01 24.73 -13.01
C GLU A 397 -9.51 23.34 -12.55
N VAL A 398 -9.19 22.93 -11.31
CA VAL A 398 -9.48 21.60 -10.75
C VAL A 398 -10.98 21.24 -10.75
N PRO A 399 -11.96 22.14 -10.52
CA PRO A 399 -13.37 21.77 -10.58
C PRO A 399 -13.82 21.32 -11.98
N ALA A 400 -13.38 22.02 -13.03
CA ALA A 400 -13.66 21.63 -14.41
C ALA A 400 -12.94 20.33 -14.78
N GLN A 401 -11.72 20.14 -14.27
CA GLN A 401 -10.96 18.89 -14.44
C GLN A 401 -11.60 17.71 -13.72
N ALA A 402 -12.05 17.90 -12.48
CA ALA A 402 -12.76 16.88 -11.72
C ALA A 402 -14.01 16.44 -12.47
N LEU A 403 -14.77 17.37 -13.07
CA LEU A 403 -15.89 17.05 -13.95
C LEU A 403 -15.42 16.33 -15.23
N ALA A 404 -14.34 16.74 -15.88
CA ALA A 404 -13.82 16.08 -17.08
C ALA A 404 -13.39 14.63 -16.82
N VAL A 405 -12.67 14.35 -15.72
CA VAL A 405 -12.36 12.97 -15.28
C VAL A 405 -13.65 12.24 -14.96
N PHE A 406 -14.59 12.89 -14.27
CA PHE A 406 -15.88 12.33 -13.93
C PHE A 406 -16.73 11.98 -15.16
N PHE A 407 -16.57 12.65 -16.31
CA PHE A 407 -17.36 12.39 -17.52
C PHE A 407 -16.69 11.50 -18.58
N ARG A 408 -15.37 11.29 -18.53
CA ARG A 408 -14.59 10.73 -19.65
C ARG A 408 -14.83 9.26 -20.01
N ASN A 409 -15.09 8.36 -19.04
CA ASN A 409 -15.09 6.91 -19.31
C ASN A 409 -16.36 6.19 -18.82
N ARG A 410 -17.01 5.43 -19.72
CA ARG A 410 -17.91 4.31 -19.35
C ARG A 410 -17.18 3.03 -19.75
N TYR A 411 -16.59 2.34 -18.79
CA TYR A 411 -15.85 1.11 -19.06
C TYR A 411 -16.71 -0.14 -18.87
N LEU A 412 -17.72 -0.08 -17.98
CA LEU A 412 -18.70 -1.16 -17.81
C LEU A 412 -19.94 -0.93 -18.68
N SER A 413 -20.48 -2.01 -19.22
CA SER A 413 -21.84 -2.01 -19.77
C SER A 413 -22.88 -1.76 -18.67
N SER A 414 -24.10 -1.38 -19.04
CA SER A 414 -25.19 -1.21 -18.07
C SER A 414 -25.47 -2.49 -17.26
N ALA A 415 -25.32 -3.66 -17.88
CA ALA A 415 -25.53 -4.94 -17.22
C ALA A 415 -24.42 -5.25 -16.20
N GLU A 416 -23.16 -5.07 -16.59
CA GLU A 416 -22.02 -5.24 -15.69
C GLU A 416 -22.07 -4.26 -14.52
N PHE A 417 -22.48 -3.02 -14.77
CA PHE A 417 -22.71 -2.03 -13.72
C PHE A 417 -23.73 -2.52 -12.69
N ILE A 418 -24.87 -3.05 -13.15
CA ILE A 418 -25.90 -3.60 -12.26
C ILE A 418 -25.33 -4.78 -11.46
N LEU A 419 -24.60 -5.69 -12.10
CA LEU A 419 -23.99 -6.85 -11.43
C LEU A 419 -23.00 -6.43 -10.33
N VAL A 420 -22.11 -5.48 -10.62
CA VAL A 420 -21.16 -4.96 -9.64
C VAL A 420 -21.90 -4.24 -8.50
N PHE A 421 -22.88 -3.40 -8.82
CA PHE A 421 -23.68 -2.70 -7.81
C PHE A 421 -24.41 -3.67 -6.87
N MET A 422 -25.03 -4.71 -7.44
CA MET A 422 -25.70 -5.77 -6.68
C MET A 422 -24.71 -6.56 -5.84
N SER A 423 -23.47 -6.77 -6.31
CA SER A 423 -22.40 -7.43 -5.56
C SER A 423 -22.00 -6.63 -4.32
N VAL A 424 -21.84 -5.30 -4.45
CA VAL A 424 -21.56 -4.42 -3.31
C VAL A 424 -22.71 -4.46 -2.30
N CYS A 425 -23.95 -4.38 -2.77
CA CYS A 425 -25.13 -4.51 -1.90
C CYS A 425 -25.19 -5.87 -1.19
N GLY A 426 -24.91 -6.96 -1.93
CA GLY A 426 -24.87 -8.33 -1.42
C GLY A 426 -23.80 -8.52 -0.36
N LEU A 427 -22.59 -7.99 -0.56
CA LEU A 427 -21.52 -8.01 0.43
C LEU A 427 -21.94 -7.31 1.73
N ILE A 428 -22.57 -6.13 1.64
CA ILE A 428 -23.10 -5.43 2.83
C ILE A 428 -24.15 -6.28 3.55
N GLY A 429 -25.05 -6.91 2.79
CA GLY A 429 -26.06 -7.83 3.32
C GLY A 429 -25.44 -9.03 4.04
N LEU A 430 -24.41 -9.64 3.45
CA LEU A 430 -23.66 -10.75 4.03
C LEU A 430 -22.95 -10.33 5.32
N LEU A 431 -22.24 -9.21 5.32
CA LEU A 431 -21.58 -8.68 6.53
C LEU A 431 -22.59 -8.38 7.64
N TYR A 432 -23.79 -7.93 7.28
CA TYR A 432 -24.88 -7.74 8.23
C TYR A 432 -25.40 -9.07 8.80
N ALA A 433 -25.57 -10.09 7.95
CA ALA A 433 -26.01 -11.42 8.38
C ALA A 433 -24.97 -12.10 9.30
N LEU A 434 -23.69 -12.01 8.94
CA LEU A 434 -22.56 -12.54 9.73
C LEU A 434 -22.37 -11.82 11.06
N ARG A 435 -23.00 -10.66 11.27
CA ARG A 435 -22.98 -9.96 12.56
C ARG A 435 -23.60 -10.79 13.68
N ARG A 436 -24.61 -11.62 13.41
CA ARG A 436 -25.29 -12.44 14.44
C ARG A 436 -24.40 -13.54 15.02
N PRO A 437 -23.79 -14.44 14.22
CA PRO A 437 -22.89 -15.45 14.77
C PRO A 437 -21.66 -14.85 15.46
N ALA A 438 -21.18 -13.68 15.01
CA ALA A 438 -20.03 -13.00 15.62
C ALA A 438 -20.33 -12.27 16.95
N GLN A 439 -21.59 -12.19 17.41
CA GLN A 439 -21.93 -11.42 18.62
C GLN A 439 -21.49 -12.06 19.94
N LYS A 440 -21.44 -13.40 20.02
CA LYS A 440 -21.12 -14.10 21.28
C LYS A 440 -19.62 -14.08 21.58
N ASP A 441 -18.79 -14.45 20.62
CA ASP A 441 -17.33 -14.42 20.73
C ASP A 441 -16.71 -14.05 19.37
N PRO A 442 -16.64 -12.74 19.05
CA PRO A 442 -16.14 -12.28 17.76
C PRO A 442 -14.69 -12.68 17.53
N VAL A 443 -13.86 -12.66 18.58
CA VAL A 443 -12.43 -12.96 18.45
C VAL A 443 -12.25 -14.41 18.03
N ARG A 444 -12.90 -15.35 18.71
CA ARG A 444 -12.82 -16.76 18.35
C ARG A 444 -13.37 -17.02 16.95
N PHE A 445 -14.52 -16.44 16.60
CA PHE A 445 -15.12 -16.59 15.27
C PHE A 445 -14.16 -16.14 14.16
N PHE A 446 -13.66 -14.90 14.22
CA PHE A 446 -12.76 -14.37 13.21
C PHE A 446 -11.40 -15.07 13.20
N THR A 447 -10.90 -15.51 14.36
CA THR A 447 -9.67 -16.32 14.44
C THR A 447 -9.83 -17.62 13.66
N VAL A 448 -10.91 -18.37 13.91
CA VAL A 448 -11.16 -19.65 13.21
C VAL A 448 -11.30 -19.42 11.71
N CYS A 449 -12.08 -18.41 11.29
CA CYS A 449 -12.23 -18.09 9.87
C CYS A 449 -10.89 -17.72 9.22
N ALA A 450 -10.06 -16.89 9.87
CA ALA A 450 -8.77 -16.48 9.34
C ALA A 450 -7.79 -17.66 9.23
N VAL A 451 -7.71 -18.51 10.26
CA VAL A 451 -6.85 -19.70 10.24
C VAL A 451 -7.30 -20.68 9.17
N LEU A 452 -8.60 -20.96 9.05
CA LEU A 452 -9.11 -21.83 7.99
C LEU A 452 -8.83 -21.26 6.60
N PHE A 453 -8.97 -19.95 6.42
CA PHE A 453 -8.64 -19.30 5.17
C PHE A 453 -7.16 -19.44 4.82
N VAL A 454 -6.25 -19.17 5.77
CA VAL A 454 -4.81 -19.37 5.60
C VAL A 454 -4.48 -20.82 5.23
N VAL A 455 -5.04 -21.79 5.95
CA VAL A 455 -4.82 -23.22 5.67
C VAL A 455 -5.26 -23.61 4.27
N LEU A 456 -6.40 -23.07 3.79
CA LEU A 456 -6.88 -23.33 2.44
C LEU A 456 -5.97 -22.73 1.36
N ILE A 457 -5.43 -21.53 1.61
CA ILE A 457 -4.45 -20.89 0.73
C ILE A 457 -3.14 -21.67 0.72
N ASP A 458 -2.61 -22.05 1.88
CA ASP A 458 -1.38 -22.83 2.00
C ASP A 458 -1.53 -24.19 1.29
N ALA A 459 -2.69 -24.83 1.40
CA ALA A 459 -2.99 -26.05 0.65
C ALA A 459 -3.01 -25.82 -0.88
N ARG A 460 -3.54 -24.67 -1.35
CA ARG A 460 -3.48 -24.30 -2.77
C ARG A 460 -2.05 -24.03 -3.24
N LEU A 461 -1.24 -23.35 -2.43
CA LEU A 461 0.18 -23.12 -2.73
C LEU A 461 0.97 -24.43 -2.84
N VAL A 462 0.72 -25.38 -1.93
CA VAL A 462 1.31 -26.72 -2.02
C VAL A 462 0.83 -27.46 -3.27
N GLY A 463 -0.44 -27.30 -3.65
CA GLY A 463 -0.98 -27.82 -4.90
C GLY A 463 -0.29 -27.24 -6.15
N ALA A 464 -0.10 -25.92 -6.16
CA ALA A 464 0.64 -25.19 -7.20
C ALA A 464 2.09 -25.66 -7.30
N TRP A 465 2.77 -25.79 -6.16
CA TRP A 465 4.14 -26.29 -6.09
C TRP A 465 4.29 -27.70 -6.70
N ARG A 466 3.33 -28.60 -6.47
CA ARG A 466 3.36 -29.96 -7.03
C ARG A 466 3.28 -30.01 -8.55
N LYS A 467 2.75 -28.96 -9.20
CA LYS A 467 2.75 -28.85 -10.67
C LYS A 467 4.14 -28.54 -11.22
N GLY A 468 5.02 -27.98 -10.38
CA GLY A 468 6.37 -27.56 -10.77
C GLY A 468 6.39 -26.30 -11.63
N PRO A 469 7.57 -25.70 -11.84
CA PRO A 469 7.77 -24.63 -12.81
C PRO A 469 7.62 -25.17 -14.25
N ARG A 470 7.23 -24.30 -15.18
CA ARG A 470 7.21 -24.62 -16.61
C ARG A 470 8.48 -24.08 -17.27
N PRO A 471 8.94 -24.66 -18.41
CA PRO A 471 10.02 -24.06 -19.18
C PRO A 471 9.55 -22.72 -19.75
N HIS A 472 10.28 -21.65 -19.45
CA HIS A 472 9.97 -20.32 -19.98
C HIS A 472 10.82 -20.01 -21.22
N ALA A 473 10.26 -19.32 -22.21
CA ALA A 473 10.98 -18.94 -23.44
C ALA A 473 11.93 -17.75 -23.26
N HIS A 474 12.19 -17.33 -22.02
CA HIS A 474 12.96 -16.14 -21.70
C HIS A 474 14.47 -16.43 -21.66
N GLU A 475 15.25 -15.57 -22.31
CA GLU A 475 16.71 -15.58 -22.20
C GLU A 475 17.12 -15.00 -20.84
N GLY A 476 17.27 -15.85 -19.81
CA GLY A 476 18.01 -15.49 -18.60
C GLY A 476 17.35 -15.90 -17.28
N ALA A 477 18.15 -16.54 -16.42
CA ALA A 477 17.81 -16.70 -15.01
C ALA A 477 17.88 -15.35 -14.28
N TRP A 478 17.21 -15.22 -13.13
CA TRP A 478 17.46 -14.15 -12.17
C TRP A 478 18.88 -14.33 -11.63
N THR A 479 19.84 -13.76 -12.33
CA THR A 479 21.25 -13.78 -11.99
C THR A 479 21.58 -12.62 -11.07
N GLU A 480 22.71 -12.73 -10.37
CA GLU A 480 23.30 -11.56 -9.70
C GLU A 480 23.51 -10.39 -10.67
N ASP A 481 23.75 -10.68 -11.96
CA ASP A 481 23.94 -9.67 -13.00
C ASP A 481 22.66 -8.86 -13.29
N LEU A 482 21.49 -9.49 -13.33
CA LEU A 482 20.23 -8.76 -13.53
C LEU A 482 19.89 -7.86 -12.32
N ALA A 483 20.10 -8.37 -11.11
CA ALA A 483 19.94 -7.57 -9.89
C ALA A 483 20.94 -6.40 -9.86
N LYS A 484 22.14 -6.61 -10.39
CA LYS A 484 23.17 -5.58 -10.57
C LYS A 484 22.75 -4.55 -11.60
N ASP A 485 22.13 -4.92 -12.72
CA ASP A 485 21.61 -3.97 -13.72
C ASP A 485 20.52 -3.06 -13.14
N PHE A 486 19.59 -3.62 -12.38
CA PHE A 486 18.59 -2.83 -11.65
C PHE A 486 19.22 -1.89 -10.62
N LEU A 487 20.24 -2.35 -9.90
CA LEU A 487 21.00 -1.53 -8.98
C LEU A 487 21.70 -0.37 -9.72
N VAL A 488 22.34 -0.64 -10.86
CA VAL A 488 23.01 0.36 -11.70
C VAL A 488 22.01 1.41 -12.21
N GLN A 489 20.85 1.01 -12.70
CA GLN A 489 19.78 1.92 -13.13
C GLN A 489 19.20 2.75 -11.97
N GLY A 490 19.02 2.13 -10.80
CA GLY A 490 18.55 2.82 -9.59
C GLY A 490 19.57 3.84 -9.09
N LEU A 491 20.86 3.49 -9.09
CA LEU A 491 21.96 4.41 -8.77
C LEU A 491 22.01 5.54 -9.79
N TYR A 492 21.85 5.23 -11.07
CA TYR A 492 21.80 6.22 -12.15
C TYR A 492 20.72 7.28 -11.89
N SER A 493 19.49 6.82 -11.66
CA SER A 493 18.34 7.67 -11.36
C SER A 493 18.57 8.52 -10.11
N ARG A 494 19.22 7.95 -9.08
CA ARG A 494 19.48 8.63 -7.81
C ARG A 494 20.52 9.73 -7.92
N TRP A 495 21.67 9.50 -8.54
CA TRP A 495 22.69 10.56 -8.62
C TRP A 495 22.24 11.70 -9.53
N TYR A 496 21.47 11.40 -10.59
CA TYR A 496 20.86 12.44 -11.42
C TYR A 496 19.93 13.35 -10.60
N TYR A 497 19.09 12.73 -9.76
CA TYR A 497 18.25 13.46 -8.81
C TYR A 497 19.05 14.29 -7.79
N GLU A 498 20.10 13.73 -7.20
CA GLU A 498 20.93 14.43 -6.20
C GLU A 498 21.67 15.63 -6.83
N LEU A 499 22.24 15.46 -8.02
CA LEU A 499 22.86 16.56 -8.77
C LEU A 499 21.89 17.70 -9.07
N SER A 500 20.72 17.36 -9.60
CA SER A 500 19.72 18.35 -10.00
C SER A 500 19.12 19.13 -8.81
N THR A 501 19.21 18.57 -7.59
CA THR A 501 18.79 19.22 -6.35
C THR A 501 19.93 19.92 -5.62
N GLY A 502 21.16 19.82 -6.13
CA GLY A 502 22.35 20.45 -5.56
C GLY A 502 22.96 19.68 -4.37
N ASP A 503 22.53 18.45 -4.10
CA ASP A 503 23.11 17.60 -3.06
C ASP A 503 24.38 16.89 -3.58
N LEU A 504 25.43 17.70 -3.78
CA LEU A 504 26.69 17.24 -4.35
C LEU A 504 27.38 16.15 -3.51
N ALA A 505 27.25 16.22 -2.18
CA ALA A 505 27.85 15.22 -1.29
C ALA A 505 27.16 13.85 -1.40
N SER A 506 25.82 13.81 -1.46
CA SER A 506 25.10 12.56 -1.71
C SER A 506 25.37 12.04 -3.12
N ALA A 507 25.40 12.94 -4.12
CA ALA A 507 25.72 12.59 -5.51
C ALA A 507 27.10 11.93 -5.65
N GLU A 508 28.12 12.46 -4.96
CA GLU A 508 29.47 11.86 -4.95
C GLU A 508 29.43 10.41 -4.44
N LYS A 509 28.81 10.19 -3.28
CA LYS A 509 28.69 8.86 -2.67
C LYS A 509 27.93 7.87 -3.57
N THR A 510 26.85 8.33 -4.20
CA THR A 510 26.06 7.51 -5.13
C THR A 510 26.87 7.14 -6.37
N LEU A 511 27.63 8.08 -6.94
CA LEU A 511 28.51 7.85 -8.10
C LEU A 511 29.67 6.91 -7.77
N GLU A 512 30.30 7.04 -6.61
CA GLU A 512 31.33 6.08 -6.15
C GLU A 512 30.77 4.67 -6.03
N ARG A 513 29.54 4.53 -5.51
CA ARG A 513 28.88 3.22 -5.43
C ARG A 513 28.50 2.69 -6.81
N HIS A 514 28.07 3.55 -7.72
CA HIS A 514 27.83 3.17 -9.11
C HIS A 514 29.11 2.63 -9.76
N LEU A 515 30.26 3.28 -9.56
CA LEU A 515 31.55 2.80 -10.08
C LEU A 515 32.05 1.53 -9.38
N ARG A 516 31.65 1.25 -8.14
CA ARG A 516 31.91 -0.06 -7.51
C ARG A 516 31.06 -1.17 -8.14
N ALA A 517 29.82 -0.87 -8.51
CA ALA A 517 28.93 -1.83 -9.18
C ALA A 517 29.31 -2.02 -10.66
N ASP A 518 29.56 -0.93 -11.38
CA ASP A 518 30.00 -0.91 -12.77
C ASP A 518 31.26 -0.04 -12.95
N PRO A 519 32.46 -0.61 -12.76
CA PRO A 519 33.73 0.11 -12.95
C PRO A 519 33.94 0.60 -14.38
N GLY A 520 33.22 0.05 -15.35
CA GLY A 520 33.30 0.40 -16.77
C GLY A 520 32.51 1.65 -17.15
N SER A 521 31.62 2.15 -16.27
CA SER A 521 30.74 3.28 -16.56
C SER A 521 31.50 4.59 -16.76
N GLU A 522 31.75 4.96 -18.02
CA GLU A 522 32.37 6.24 -18.39
C GLU A 522 31.51 7.44 -17.97
N GLU A 523 30.20 7.28 -17.97
CA GLU A 523 29.28 8.31 -17.52
C GLU A 523 29.41 8.59 -16.03
N ALA A 524 29.47 7.55 -15.19
CA ALA A 524 29.66 7.73 -13.76
C ALA A 524 31.05 8.30 -13.42
N LYS A 525 32.10 7.95 -14.18
CA LYS A 525 33.43 8.56 -14.01
C LYS A 525 33.39 10.06 -14.29
N LYS A 526 32.75 10.47 -15.39
CA LYS A 526 32.58 11.88 -15.76
C LYS A 526 31.74 12.64 -14.72
N GLY A 527 30.63 12.04 -14.29
CA GLY A 527 29.78 12.59 -13.23
C GLY A 527 30.55 12.81 -11.93
N LEU A 528 31.34 11.82 -11.50
CA LEU A 528 32.12 11.91 -10.26
C LEU A 528 33.18 13.01 -10.34
N ALA A 529 33.88 13.13 -11.47
CA ALA A 529 34.84 14.20 -11.69
C ALA A 529 34.17 15.59 -11.63
N TYR A 530 32.99 15.75 -12.25
CA TYR A 530 32.21 16.99 -12.21
C TYR A 530 31.79 17.36 -10.77
N VAL A 531 31.27 16.40 -10.01
CA VAL A 531 30.85 16.61 -8.62
C VAL A 531 32.03 17.04 -7.75
N ARG A 532 33.16 16.32 -7.82
CA ARG A 532 34.37 16.65 -7.04
C ARG A 532 34.92 18.04 -7.38
N MET A 533 34.96 18.40 -8.66
CA MET A 533 35.34 19.77 -9.06
C MET A 533 34.37 20.83 -8.53
N SER A 534 33.07 20.54 -8.47
CA SER A 534 32.05 21.47 -7.98
C SER A 534 32.14 21.63 -6.46
N LEU A 535 32.39 20.55 -5.71
CA LEU A 535 32.63 20.59 -4.27
C LEU A 535 33.87 21.40 -3.90
N LEU A 536 34.94 21.36 -4.71
CA LEU A 536 36.14 22.17 -4.49
C LEU A 536 35.95 23.68 -4.73
N ARG A 537 34.88 24.08 -5.42
CA ARG A 537 34.56 25.49 -5.71
C ARG A 537 33.66 26.14 -4.65
N HIS A 538 33.10 25.34 -3.74
CA HIS A 538 32.26 25.77 -2.62
C HIS A 538 33.04 25.64 -1.32
#